data_AF-A0A7U0RPF8-F1
#
_entry.id   AF-A0A7U0RPF8-F1
#
_cell.length_a   1.000
_cell.length_b   1.000
_cell.length_c   1.000
_cell.angle_alpha   90.00
_cell.angle_beta   90.00
_cell.angle_gamma   90.00
#
_symmetry.space_group_name_H-M   'P 1'
#
loop_
_entity.id
_entity.type
_entity.pdbx_description
1 polymer ?
#
loop_
_entity_poly.entity_id
_entity_poly.type
_entity_poly.pdbx_seq_one_letter_code
_entity_poly.pdbx_strand_id
1 'polypeptide(L)'
;MDRQRYLQHIGFAGIPKPDLLTLQQLHRGHMLKVPFENLSIIYHQGIHLEEEALFSKIVEHNRGGFCYELNRLFALLLKDIGFDVHFISGEIRARDGSFGPPFDHMALMVALDQPYLVDVGFGDSFLTPLKVSTAEQQPQSTGTFHLEQEGDIYYLERRNGDQRSHAKTLYRFSLQKR
;
A
#
# COMPACT_ATOMS: atom_id res chain seq x y z
N MET A 1 -19.41 -2.69 3.89
CA MET A 1 -18.77 -1.38 4.09
C MET A 1 -19.52 -0.33 3.28
N ASP A 2 -19.72 0.89 3.80
CA ASP A 2 -20.28 1.99 3.01
C ASP A 2 -19.22 2.53 2.03
N ARG A 3 -19.25 2.03 0.79
CA ARG A 3 -18.33 2.45 -0.27
C ARG A 3 -18.37 3.95 -0.49
N GLN A 4 -19.55 4.56 -0.56
CA GLN A 4 -19.67 5.98 -0.92
C GLN A 4 -18.99 6.85 0.13
N ARG A 5 -19.17 6.53 1.41
CA ARG A 5 -18.52 7.25 2.50
C ARG A 5 -17.00 7.08 2.49
N TYR A 6 -16.49 5.89 2.18
CA TYR A 6 -15.04 5.71 2.02
C TYR A 6 -14.49 6.53 0.84
N LEU A 7 -15.13 6.47 -0.33
CA LEU A 7 -14.73 7.26 -1.49
C LEU A 7 -14.70 8.77 -1.17
N GLN A 8 -15.71 9.27 -0.45
CA GLN A 8 -15.75 10.66 0.03
C GLN A 8 -14.59 10.97 0.99
N HIS A 9 -14.30 10.07 1.94
CA HIS A 9 -13.22 10.24 2.91
C HIS A 9 -11.85 10.38 2.24
N ILE A 10 -11.58 9.60 1.19
CA ILE A 10 -10.34 9.70 0.41
C ILE A 10 -10.40 10.73 -0.73
N GLY A 11 -11.50 11.46 -0.88
CA GLY A 11 -11.68 12.51 -1.89
C GLY A 11 -11.80 12.00 -3.32
N PHE A 12 -12.24 10.75 -3.52
CA PHE A 12 -12.52 10.22 -4.85
C PHE A 12 -13.85 10.75 -5.38
N ALA A 13 -13.85 11.23 -6.63
CA ALA A 13 -15.03 11.74 -7.32
C ALA A 13 -15.35 10.88 -8.55
N GLY A 14 -16.63 10.62 -8.78
CA GLY A 14 -17.11 9.85 -9.94
C GLY A 14 -17.49 8.41 -9.60
N ILE A 15 -17.64 7.60 -10.66
CA ILE A 15 -18.05 6.19 -10.55
C ILE A 15 -16.79 5.33 -10.70
N PRO A 16 -16.38 4.58 -9.65
CA PRO A 16 -15.18 3.76 -9.73
C PRO A 16 -15.40 2.58 -10.68
N LYS A 17 -14.34 2.21 -11.40
CA LYS A 17 -14.27 1.02 -12.26
C LYS A 17 -12.99 0.23 -11.95
N PRO A 18 -12.95 -1.08 -12.23
CA PRO A 18 -11.75 -1.88 -12.03
C PRO A 18 -10.71 -1.63 -13.14
N ASP A 19 -10.22 -0.39 -13.24
CA ASP A 19 -9.20 0.06 -14.20
C ASP A 19 -8.04 0.78 -13.51
N LEU A 20 -6.93 0.95 -14.25
CA LEU A 20 -5.70 1.54 -13.70
C LEU A 20 -5.91 2.99 -13.24
N LEU A 21 -6.70 3.77 -13.99
CA LEU A 21 -6.94 5.18 -13.66
C LEU A 21 -7.66 5.30 -12.31
N THR A 22 -8.69 4.49 -12.08
CA THR A 22 -9.39 4.42 -10.80
C THR A 22 -8.43 3.96 -9.70
N LEU A 23 -7.65 2.90 -9.93
CA LEU A 23 -6.70 2.38 -8.93
C LEU A 23 -5.68 3.46 -8.50
N GLN A 24 -5.15 4.22 -9.45
CA GLN A 24 -4.23 5.33 -9.19
C GLN A 24 -4.88 6.45 -8.37
N GLN A 25 -6.12 6.83 -8.69
CA GLN A 25 -6.84 7.88 -7.97
C GLN A 25 -7.20 7.45 -6.54
N LEU A 26 -7.65 6.22 -6.35
CA LEU A 26 -7.97 5.67 -5.02
C LEU A 26 -6.71 5.59 -4.15
N HIS A 27 -5.61 5.06 -4.70
CA HIS A 27 -4.34 4.94 -3.98
C HIS A 27 -3.85 6.32 -3.54
N ARG A 28 -3.82 7.28 -4.47
CA ARG A 28 -3.38 8.65 -4.18
C ARG A 28 -4.29 9.33 -3.15
N GLY A 29 -5.61 9.19 -3.29
CA GLY A 29 -6.57 9.72 -2.34
C GLY A 29 -6.34 9.19 -0.93
N HIS A 30 -6.16 7.88 -0.81
CA HIS A 30 -5.88 7.24 0.48
C HIS A 30 -4.56 7.73 1.08
N MET A 31 -3.47 7.72 0.31
CA MET A 31 -2.14 8.18 0.75
C MET A 31 -2.12 9.64 1.24
N LEU A 32 -3.01 10.49 0.70
CA LEU A 32 -3.07 11.91 1.06
C LEU A 32 -4.06 12.22 2.19
N LYS A 33 -4.97 11.29 2.52
CA LYS A 33 -6.05 11.53 3.49
C LYS A 33 -5.97 10.67 4.75
N VAL A 34 -5.44 9.46 4.63
CA VAL A 34 -5.36 8.49 5.73
C VAL A 34 -3.92 8.42 6.22
N PRO A 35 -3.64 8.83 7.47
CA PRO A 35 -2.29 8.79 7.99
C PRO A 35 -1.85 7.35 8.32
N PHE A 36 -0.57 7.07 8.12
CA PHE A 36 0.07 5.94 8.80
C PHE A 36 0.33 6.34 10.26
N GLU A 37 -0.11 5.52 11.21
CA GLU A 37 0.05 5.78 12.65
C GLU A 37 -0.01 4.50 13.50
N ASN A 38 0.59 4.57 14.69
CA ASN A 38 0.65 3.48 15.67
C ASN A 38 0.12 3.89 17.05
N LEU A 39 -0.76 4.88 17.12
CA LEU A 39 -1.33 5.44 18.36
C LEU A 39 -2.08 4.37 19.16
N SER A 40 -2.82 3.48 18.50
CA SER A 40 -3.51 2.39 19.21
C SER A 40 -2.52 1.46 19.93
N ILE A 41 -1.33 1.22 19.37
CA ILE A 41 -0.27 0.46 20.03
C ILE A 41 0.30 1.24 21.21
N ILE A 42 0.61 2.53 21.02
CA ILE A 42 1.15 3.41 22.06
C ILE A 42 0.21 3.52 23.27
N TYR A 43 -1.09 3.61 23.01
CA TYR A 43 -2.12 3.71 24.06
C TYR A 43 -2.66 2.34 24.53
N HIS A 44 -2.02 1.24 24.17
CA HIS A 44 -2.41 -0.12 24.56
C HIS A 44 -3.88 -0.46 24.26
N GLN A 45 -4.39 0.05 23.15
CA GLN A 45 -5.71 -0.27 22.62
C GLN A 45 -5.64 -1.55 21.78
N GLY A 46 -6.75 -2.31 21.75
CA GLY A 46 -6.87 -3.47 20.88
C GLY A 46 -6.72 -3.11 19.41
N ILE A 47 -6.05 -3.97 18.64
CA ILE A 47 -6.00 -3.90 17.18
C ILE A 47 -7.07 -4.83 16.63
N HIS A 48 -8.02 -4.25 15.90
CA HIS A 48 -9.18 -4.94 15.35
C HIS A 48 -9.11 -4.87 13.83
N LEU A 49 -9.15 -6.05 13.17
CA LEU A 49 -9.01 -6.18 11.72
C LEU A 49 -10.35 -6.53 11.04
N GLU A 50 -11.43 -6.60 11.80
CA GLU A 50 -12.79 -6.73 11.31
C GLU A 50 -13.17 -5.51 10.46
N GLU A 51 -13.96 -5.73 9.40
CA GLU A 51 -14.33 -4.69 8.44
C GLU A 51 -14.99 -3.49 9.11
N GLU A 52 -15.94 -3.74 10.01
CA GLU A 52 -16.69 -2.72 10.73
C GLU A 52 -15.78 -1.89 11.64
N ALA A 53 -14.83 -2.54 12.32
CA ALA A 53 -13.89 -1.88 13.22
C ALA A 53 -12.90 -1.00 12.45
N LEU A 54 -12.33 -1.53 11.36
CA LEU A 54 -11.43 -0.79 10.48
C LEU A 54 -12.12 0.42 9.86
N PHE A 55 -13.33 0.23 9.32
CA PHE A 55 -14.11 1.30 8.71
C PHE A 55 -14.46 2.38 9.74
N SER A 56 -14.94 1.99 10.91
CA SER A 56 -15.27 2.95 11.95
C SER A 56 -14.04 3.74 12.41
N LYS A 57 -12.91 3.07 12.65
CA LYS A 57 -11.66 3.74 13.02
C LYS A 57 -11.20 4.72 11.95
N ILE A 58 -10.97 4.23 10.74
CA ILE A 58 -10.27 4.99 9.70
C ILE A 58 -11.20 6.03 9.05
N VAL A 59 -12.41 5.63 8.67
CA VAL A 59 -13.33 6.47 7.89
C VAL A 59 -14.23 7.31 8.79
N GLU A 60 -14.81 6.75 9.85
CA GLU A 60 -15.76 7.50 10.68
C GLU A 60 -15.07 8.38 11.72
N HIS A 61 -14.00 7.89 12.34
CA HIS A 61 -13.25 8.63 13.35
C HIS A 61 -12.01 9.36 12.80
N ASN A 62 -11.78 9.32 11.48
CA ASN A 62 -10.64 9.96 10.80
C ASN A 62 -9.28 9.62 11.43
N ARG A 63 -9.13 8.37 11.89
CA ARG A 63 -7.86 7.83 12.38
C ARG A 63 -7.09 7.17 11.23
N GLY A 64 -5.86 6.80 11.53
CA GLY A 64 -5.04 6.02 10.63
C GLY A 64 -4.90 4.57 11.09
N GLY A 65 -3.80 3.97 10.67
CA GLY A 65 -3.36 2.67 11.15
C GLY A 65 -1.99 2.31 10.61
N PHE A 66 -1.58 1.08 10.86
CA PHE A 66 -0.37 0.49 10.27
C PHE A 66 -0.74 -0.41 9.08
N CYS A 67 0.26 -1.07 8.48
CA CYS A 67 0.11 -1.80 7.21
C CYS A 67 -1.08 -2.77 7.17
N TYR A 68 -1.30 -3.54 8.24
CA TYR A 68 -2.41 -4.49 8.34
C TYR A 68 -3.78 -3.85 8.35
N GLU A 69 -3.94 -2.69 8.99
CA GLU A 69 -5.22 -1.99 9.06
C GLU A 69 -5.51 -1.30 7.74
N LEU A 70 -4.52 -0.56 7.21
CA LEU A 70 -4.68 0.27 6.02
C LEU A 70 -4.85 -0.57 4.75
N ASN A 71 -3.95 -1.53 4.50
CA ASN A 71 -4.03 -2.36 3.30
C ASN A 71 -5.21 -3.34 3.35
N ARG A 72 -5.66 -3.77 4.54
CA ARG A 72 -6.88 -4.59 4.64
C ARG A 72 -8.13 -3.79 4.29
N LEU A 73 -8.30 -2.61 4.87
CA LEU A 73 -9.44 -1.75 4.55
C LEU A 73 -9.43 -1.35 3.08
N PHE A 74 -8.26 -1.03 2.52
CA PHE A 74 -8.13 -0.70 1.10
C PHE A 74 -8.45 -1.91 0.19
N ALA A 75 -8.02 -3.12 0.54
CA ALA A 75 -8.39 -4.33 -0.19
C ALA A 75 -9.91 -4.57 -0.21
N LEU A 76 -10.62 -4.29 0.89
CA LEU A 76 -12.09 -4.41 0.93
C LEU A 76 -12.75 -3.43 -0.05
N LEU A 77 -12.26 -2.18 -0.13
CA LEU A 77 -12.74 -1.21 -1.12
C LEU A 77 -12.48 -1.66 -2.55
N LEU A 78 -11.27 -2.16 -2.84
CA LEU A 78 -10.91 -2.63 -4.17
C LEU A 78 -11.75 -3.84 -4.59
N LYS A 79 -11.98 -4.80 -3.68
CA LYS A 79 -12.87 -5.95 -3.94
C LYS A 79 -14.31 -5.52 -4.21
N ASP A 80 -14.84 -4.57 -3.43
CA ASP A 80 -16.20 -4.03 -3.64
C ASP A 80 -16.36 -3.34 -5.01
N ILE A 81 -15.30 -2.73 -5.53
CA ILE A 81 -15.28 -2.11 -6.87
C ILE A 81 -15.12 -3.17 -7.99
N GLY A 82 -14.66 -4.38 -7.65
CA GLY A 82 -14.49 -5.49 -8.58
C GLY A 82 -13.05 -5.71 -9.08
N PHE A 83 -12.04 -5.16 -8.41
CA PHE A 83 -10.64 -5.50 -8.70
C PHE A 83 -10.31 -6.93 -8.23
N ASP A 84 -9.49 -7.65 -9.00
CA ASP A 84 -8.82 -8.87 -8.53
C ASP A 84 -7.62 -8.47 -7.68
N VAL A 85 -7.77 -8.58 -6.36
CA VAL A 85 -6.78 -8.17 -5.36
C VAL A 85 -6.53 -9.28 -4.34
N HIS A 86 -5.25 -9.50 -4.03
CA HIS A 86 -4.82 -10.42 -2.98
C HIS A 86 -3.71 -9.81 -2.12
N PHE A 87 -3.55 -10.36 -0.92
CA PHE A 87 -2.50 -9.94 0.00
C PHE A 87 -1.17 -10.59 -0.37
N ILE A 88 -0.10 -9.83 -0.14
CA ILE A 88 1.28 -10.32 -0.20
C ILE A 88 2.00 -9.95 1.10
N SER A 89 2.98 -10.76 1.46
CA SER A 89 3.86 -10.50 2.61
C SER A 89 5.11 -9.78 2.14
N GLY A 90 5.46 -8.71 2.84
CA GLY A 90 6.75 -8.06 2.76
C GLY A 90 7.62 -8.33 3.98
N GLU A 91 8.90 -8.04 3.84
CA GLU A 91 9.92 -7.98 4.89
C GLU A 91 10.64 -6.63 4.81
N ILE A 92 10.51 -5.78 5.83
CA ILE A 92 11.03 -4.41 5.83
C ILE A 92 12.55 -4.43 5.96
N ARG A 93 13.23 -3.59 5.17
CA ARG A 93 14.68 -3.37 5.30
C ARG A 93 14.97 -2.53 6.55
N ALA A 94 15.61 -3.14 7.53
CA ALA A 94 16.07 -2.46 8.74
C ALA A 94 17.29 -1.57 8.47
N ARG A 95 17.61 -0.67 9.42
CA ARG A 95 18.73 0.27 9.30
C ARG A 95 20.11 -0.41 9.25
N ASP A 96 20.23 -1.59 9.84
CA ASP A 96 21.44 -2.41 9.83
C ASP A 96 21.59 -3.25 8.54
N GLY A 97 20.65 -3.12 7.60
CA GLY A 97 20.66 -3.85 6.33
C GLY A 97 19.99 -5.22 6.39
N SER A 98 19.60 -5.71 7.57
CA SER A 98 18.80 -6.92 7.70
C SER A 98 17.37 -6.72 7.21
N PHE A 99 16.66 -7.83 6.99
CA PHE A 99 15.22 -7.82 6.74
C PHE A 99 14.51 -8.27 8.01
N GLY A 100 13.36 -7.65 8.28
CA GLY A 100 12.53 -8.03 9.42
C GLY A 100 11.93 -9.44 9.25
N PRO A 101 11.22 -9.91 10.29
CA PRO A 101 10.68 -11.27 10.30
C PRO A 101 9.63 -11.44 9.19
N PRO A 102 9.34 -12.68 8.79
CA PRO A 102 8.24 -12.97 7.88
C PRO A 102 6.95 -12.31 8.38
N PHE A 103 6.20 -11.71 7.47
CA PHE A 103 4.94 -11.00 7.74
C PHE A 103 5.07 -9.71 8.56
N ASP A 104 6.24 -9.08 8.64
CA ASP A 104 6.36 -7.75 9.28
C ASP A 104 5.63 -6.63 8.50
N HIS A 105 5.38 -6.85 7.21
CA HIS A 105 4.67 -5.93 6.32
C HIS A 105 3.66 -6.68 5.46
N MET A 106 2.50 -6.05 5.26
CA MET A 106 1.45 -6.54 4.39
C MET A 106 1.20 -5.50 3.32
N ALA A 107 1.27 -5.90 2.06
CA ALA A 107 0.90 -5.09 0.91
C ALA A 107 -0.12 -5.84 0.03
N LEU A 108 -0.54 -5.22 -1.07
CA LEU A 108 -1.51 -5.77 -1.99
C LEU A 108 -0.90 -5.96 -3.38
N MET A 109 -1.44 -6.96 -4.07
CA MET A 109 -1.23 -7.18 -5.49
C MET A 109 -2.57 -7.08 -6.20
N VAL A 110 -2.64 -6.24 -7.24
CA VAL A 110 -3.83 -6.07 -8.07
C VAL A 110 -3.52 -6.56 -9.49
N ALA A 111 -4.34 -7.48 -9.99
CA ALA A 111 -4.26 -7.95 -11.37
C ALA A 111 -5.11 -7.06 -12.28
N LEU A 112 -4.48 -6.47 -13.30
CA LEU A 112 -5.12 -5.76 -14.41
C LEU A 112 -4.60 -6.33 -15.74
N ASP A 113 -4.13 -5.47 -16.65
CA ASP A 113 -3.34 -5.86 -17.82
C ASP A 113 -2.01 -6.51 -17.43
N GLN A 114 -1.49 -6.13 -16.27
CA GLN A 114 -0.30 -6.66 -15.63
C GLN A 114 -0.45 -6.57 -14.10
N PRO A 115 0.39 -7.26 -13.31
CA PRO A 115 0.39 -7.12 -11.86
C PRO A 115 0.86 -5.72 -11.41
N TYR A 116 0.13 -5.14 -10.46
CA TYR A 116 0.50 -3.90 -9.78
C TYR A 116 0.67 -4.12 -8.28
N LEU A 117 1.80 -3.64 -7.76
CA LEU A 117 2.05 -3.49 -6.35
C LEU A 117 1.27 -2.28 -5.83
N VAL A 118 0.44 -2.52 -4.81
CA VAL A 118 -0.44 -1.54 -4.18
C VAL A 118 -0.13 -1.56 -2.69
N ASP A 119 0.17 -0.39 -2.13
CA ASP A 119 0.53 -0.28 -0.72
C ASP A 119 0.22 1.11 -0.17
N VAL A 120 -0.87 1.19 0.59
CA VAL A 120 -1.27 2.39 1.31
C VAL A 120 -0.82 2.36 2.78
N GLY A 121 -0.02 1.36 3.15
CA GLY A 121 0.27 0.98 4.53
C GLY A 121 1.73 1.08 4.94
N PHE A 122 2.65 1.49 4.06
CA PHE A 122 4.08 1.64 4.37
C PHE A 122 4.47 3.02 4.93
N GLY A 123 3.57 4.01 4.88
CA GLY A 123 3.85 5.39 5.30
C GLY A 123 4.45 6.24 4.18
N ASP A 124 5.72 6.67 4.31
CA ASP A 124 6.39 7.51 3.29
C ASP A 124 6.81 6.67 2.05
N SER A 125 5.84 6.45 1.16
CA SER A 125 5.94 5.53 0.01
C SER A 125 5.51 6.19 -1.31
N PHE A 126 5.28 5.36 -2.34
CA PHE A 126 4.73 5.77 -3.62
C PHE A 126 3.26 6.22 -3.48
N LEU A 127 2.85 7.23 -4.24
CA LEU A 127 1.49 7.78 -4.23
C LEU A 127 0.54 7.05 -5.17
N THR A 128 1.09 6.37 -6.18
CA THR A 128 0.32 5.56 -7.14
C THR A 128 0.90 4.16 -7.27
N PRO A 129 0.08 3.14 -7.58
CA PRO A 129 0.52 1.75 -7.72
C PRO A 129 1.72 1.61 -8.66
N LEU A 130 2.61 0.69 -8.32
CA LEU A 130 3.79 0.39 -9.13
C LEU A 130 3.53 -0.85 -9.99
N LYS A 131 3.89 -0.81 -11.26
CA LYS A 131 3.96 -2.01 -12.09
C LYS A 131 4.96 -2.97 -11.47
N VAL A 132 4.63 -4.26 -11.43
CA VAL A 132 5.58 -5.30 -11.05
C VAL A 132 6.45 -5.66 -12.24
N SER A 133 7.47 -4.84 -12.49
CA SER A 133 8.43 -5.00 -13.58
C SER A 133 9.81 -4.56 -13.13
N THR A 134 10.84 -5.34 -13.48
CA THR A 134 12.25 -5.02 -13.22
C THR A 134 12.87 -4.14 -14.30
N ALA A 135 12.20 -3.96 -15.43
CA ALA A 135 12.75 -3.23 -16.58
C ALA A 135 12.64 -1.70 -16.45
N GLU A 136 11.67 -1.20 -15.68
CA GLU A 136 11.26 0.21 -15.70
C GLU A 136 11.49 0.89 -14.35
N GLN A 137 12.17 2.04 -14.37
CA GLN A 137 12.09 3.01 -13.28
C GLN A 137 10.74 3.74 -13.35
N GLN A 138 10.13 3.95 -12.19
CA GLN A 138 8.78 4.50 -12.05
C GLN A 138 8.84 5.81 -11.25
N PRO A 139 9.08 6.96 -11.91
CA PRO A 139 9.20 8.26 -11.26
C PRO A 139 7.85 8.75 -10.72
N GLN A 140 7.86 9.25 -9.49
CA GLN A 140 6.73 9.91 -8.84
C GLN A 140 7.22 11.16 -8.08
N SER A 141 6.28 11.99 -7.62
CA SER A 141 6.64 13.20 -6.84
C SER A 141 7.32 12.87 -5.50
N THR A 142 7.14 11.65 -4.97
CA THR A 142 7.81 11.19 -3.75
C THR A 142 9.17 10.54 -4.01
N GLY A 143 9.55 10.31 -5.26
CA GLY A 143 10.82 9.69 -5.63
C GLY A 143 10.67 8.77 -6.84
N THR A 144 11.80 8.21 -7.27
CA THR A 144 11.81 7.21 -8.34
C THR A 144 11.89 5.82 -7.74
N PHE A 145 10.92 4.98 -8.08
CA PHE A 145 10.83 3.62 -7.60
C PHE A 145 11.32 2.63 -8.65
N HIS A 146 11.91 1.54 -8.20
CA HIS A 146 12.36 0.45 -9.08
C HIS A 146 12.23 -0.87 -8.34
N LEU A 147 12.01 -1.95 -9.08
CA LEU A 147 11.96 -3.29 -8.54
C LEU A 147 13.16 -4.07 -9.05
N GLU A 148 13.96 -4.60 -8.13
CA GLU A 148 14.96 -5.61 -8.43
C GLU A 148 14.39 -6.99 -8.12
N GLN A 149 14.86 -8.04 -8.80
CA GLN A 149 14.38 -9.41 -8.57
C GLN A 149 15.54 -10.39 -8.40
N GLU A 150 15.44 -11.25 -7.39
CA GLU A 150 16.34 -12.37 -7.15
C GLU A 150 15.51 -13.63 -6.88
N GLY A 151 15.49 -14.55 -7.85
CA GLY A 151 14.57 -15.69 -7.81
C GLY A 151 13.11 -15.23 -7.76
N ASP A 152 12.36 -15.68 -6.76
CA ASP A 152 10.95 -15.32 -6.56
C ASP A 152 10.73 -14.08 -5.68
N ILE A 153 11.83 -13.42 -5.27
CA ILE A 153 11.81 -12.27 -4.36
C ILE A 153 12.03 -10.98 -5.15
N TYR A 154 11.14 -10.02 -4.93
CA TYR A 154 11.24 -8.66 -5.41
C TYR A 154 11.72 -7.73 -4.31
N TYR A 155 12.59 -6.78 -4.64
CA TYR A 155 13.09 -5.74 -3.76
C TYR A 155 12.56 -4.40 -4.23
N LEU A 156 11.78 -3.71 -3.39
CA LEU A 156 11.33 -2.36 -3.68
C LEU A 156 12.41 -1.34 -3.32
N GLU A 157 12.91 -0.63 -4.32
CA GLU A 157 13.89 0.43 -4.14
C GLU A 157 13.29 1.82 -4.39
N ARG A 158 13.76 2.81 -3.65
CA ARG A 158 13.44 4.24 -3.84
C ARG A 158 14.71 5.07 -3.95
N ARG A 159 14.75 5.97 -4.93
CA ARG A 159 15.72 7.07 -5.06
C ARG A 159 15.02 8.41 -4.85
N ASN A 160 15.61 9.28 -4.02
CA ASN A 160 15.02 10.57 -3.68
C ASN A 160 15.57 11.67 -4.59
N GLY A 161 14.80 12.08 -5.61
CA GLY A 161 14.87 13.38 -6.32
C GLY A 161 16.16 13.75 -7.09
N ASP A 162 17.33 13.29 -6.67
CA ASP A 162 18.64 13.52 -7.28
C ASP A 162 19.20 12.18 -7.78
N GLN A 163 19.67 12.13 -9.03
CA GLN A 163 20.32 10.96 -9.61
C GLN A 163 21.59 10.52 -8.84
N ARG A 164 22.14 11.39 -7.98
CA ARG A 164 23.28 11.09 -7.10
C ARG A 164 22.88 10.42 -5.79
N SER A 165 21.59 10.39 -5.43
CA SER A 165 21.14 9.75 -4.21
C SER A 165 21.22 8.22 -4.33
N HIS A 166 21.78 7.56 -3.31
CA HIS A 166 21.81 6.10 -3.26
C HIS A 166 20.39 5.54 -3.22
N ALA A 167 20.14 4.50 -4.01
CA ALA A 167 18.90 3.75 -3.91
C ALA A 167 18.80 3.14 -2.50
N LYS A 168 17.64 3.29 -1.89
CA LYS A 168 17.32 2.64 -0.62
C LYS A 168 16.29 1.56 -0.87
N THR A 169 16.62 0.33 -0.51
CA THR A 169 15.64 -0.76 -0.41
C THR A 169 14.68 -0.46 0.74
N LEU A 170 13.38 -0.50 0.46
CA LEU A 170 12.31 -0.27 1.44
C LEU A 170 11.89 -1.59 2.10
N TYR A 171 11.48 -2.56 1.30
CA TYR A 171 11.14 -3.92 1.73
C TYR A 171 11.32 -4.89 0.57
N ARG A 172 11.39 -6.18 0.88
CA ARG A 172 11.32 -7.25 -0.12
C ARG A 172 10.02 -8.03 0.02
N PHE A 173 9.55 -8.67 -1.04
CA PHE A 173 8.30 -9.43 -1.06
C PHE A 173 8.33 -10.53 -2.12
N SER A 174 7.40 -11.48 -2.04
CA SER A 174 7.12 -12.42 -3.13
C SER A 174 5.70 -12.21 -3.66
N LEU A 175 5.42 -12.74 -4.85
CA LEU A 175 4.07 -12.70 -5.45
C LEU A 175 3.14 -13.80 -4.90
N GLN A 176 3.55 -14.50 -3.85
CA GLN A 176 2.75 -15.57 -3.27
C GLN A 176 1.51 -14.99 -2.58
N LYS A 177 0.33 -15.42 -3.05
CA LYS A 177 -0.96 -15.08 -2.44
C LYS A 177 -0.99 -15.52 -0.97
N ARG A 178 -1.47 -14.63 -0.10
CA ARG A 178 -1.73 -14.88 1.33
C ARG A 178 -3.21 -14.83 1.63
#